data_AF-A0A1M3EER5-F1
#
_entry.id   AF-A0A1M3EER5-F1
#
_cell.length_a   1.000
_cell.length_b   1.000
_cell.length_c   1.000
_cell.angle_alpha   90.00
_cell.angle_beta   90.00
_cell.angle_gamma   90.00
#
_symmetry.space_group_name_H-M   'P 1'
#
loop_
_entity.id
_entity.type
_entity.pdbx_description
1 polymer ?
#
loop_
_entity_poly.entity_id
_entity_poly.type
_entity_poly.pdbx_seq_one_letter_code
_entity_poly.pdbx_strand_id
1 'polypeptide(L)'
;MEKITVKELVKFRNKGSQKSKRSFALKLKTRKPKERKEEEKSGGNYWSISNSTIYNTFKYGKDEYYDKKIEDVLERYKNTDSKKDKDMYQRNLDILRSFKEFDILNLRPPNINKFETIHKSIKIITIQGLPIYLNPDLVFNFEQEENKFIGALLLVPKLHGFTKADLGIFCEVLYSFLTKHYSNDFKISKEYCIAIDTFNASKISYLDITIEKKPSLLNATLLEIKNLI
;
A
#
# COMPACT_ATOMS: atom_id res chain seq x y z
N MET A 1 -14.31 2.69 -18.69
CA MET A 1 -12.86 2.65 -18.40
C MET A 1 -12.64 1.70 -17.23
N GLU A 2 -11.69 0.79 -17.33
CA GLU A 2 -11.34 -0.13 -16.23
C GLU A 2 -10.61 0.58 -15.07
N LYS A 3 -10.72 0.03 -13.86
CA LYS A 3 -10.13 0.57 -12.63
C LYS A 3 -8.60 0.77 -12.71
N ILE A 4 -8.11 1.96 -12.39
CA ILE A 4 -6.67 2.31 -12.41
C ILE A 4 -6.08 2.04 -11.03
N THR A 5 -5.05 1.20 -10.96
CA THR A 5 -4.36 0.97 -9.69
C THR A 5 -3.42 2.13 -9.35
N VAL A 6 -3.14 2.37 -8.07
CA VAL A 6 -2.17 3.40 -7.67
C VAL A 6 -0.77 3.13 -8.24
N LYS A 7 -0.37 1.86 -8.34
CA LYS A 7 0.88 1.46 -9.03
C LYS A 7 0.91 1.90 -10.50
N GLU A 8 -0.23 1.91 -11.18
CA GLU A 8 -0.33 2.42 -12.56
C GLU A 8 -0.22 3.95 -12.62
N LEU A 9 -0.73 4.69 -11.62
CA LEU A 9 -0.54 6.13 -11.52
C LEU A 9 0.94 6.48 -11.37
N VAL A 10 1.63 5.82 -10.44
CA VAL A 10 3.09 5.96 -10.26
C VAL A 10 3.84 5.59 -11.54
N LYS A 11 3.47 4.49 -12.20
CA LYS A 11 4.09 4.05 -13.45
C LYS A 11 3.88 5.06 -14.59
N PHE A 12 2.71 5.68 -14.68
CA PHE A 12 2.43 6.73 -15.65
C PHE A 12 3.30 7.95 -15.37
N ARG A 13 3.38 8.40 -14.11
CA ARG A 13 4.19 9.55 -13.71
C ARG A 13 5.67 9.37 -14.06
N ASN A 14 6.20 8.16 -13.84
CA ASN A 14 7.61 7.84 -14.06
C ASN A 14 7.96 7.55 -15.54
N LYS A 15 7.04 7.79 -16.48
CA LYS A 15 7.33 7.73 -17.92
C LYS A 15 8.18 8.92 -18.37
N GLY A 16 9.33 8.62 -18.97
CA GLY A 16 10.33 9.64 -19.36
C GLY A 16 10.02 10.46 -20.61
N SER A 17 8.94 10.19 -21.36
CA SER A 17 8.58 10.99 -22.55
C SER A 17 7.08 11.19 -22.70
N GLN A 18 6.69 12.32 -23.29
CA GLN A 18 5.28 12.66 -23.55
C GLN A 18 4.59 11.65 -24.47
N LYS A 19 5.29 11.15 -25.50
CA LYS A 19 4.79 10.07 -26.36
C LYS A 19 4.42 8.82 -25.56
N SER A 20 5.29 8.43 -24.62
CA SER A 20 5.06 7.25 -23.78
C SER A 20 3.94 7.46 -22.76
N LYS A 21 3.79 8.67 -22.20
CA LYS A 21 2.66 9.05 -21.34
C LYS A 21 1.34 8.97 -22.10
N ARG A 22 1.25 9.59 -23.28
CA ARG A 22 0.03 9.59 -24.11
C ARG A 22 -0.40 8.17 -24.48
N SER A 23 0.55 7.34 -24.92
CA SER A 23 0.29 5.92 -25.22
C SER A 23 -0.21 5.16 -23.98
N PHE A 24 0.38 5.41 -22.81
CA PHE A 24 -0.05 4.77 -21.56
C PHE A 24 -1.45 5.23 -21.12
N ALA A 25 -1.75 6.53 -21.21
CA ALA A 25 -3.06 7.08 -20.88
C ALA A 25 -4.16 6.52 -21.79
N LEU A 26 -3.91 6.45 -23.10
CA LEU A 26 -4.82 5.82 -24.06
C LEU A 26 -5.07 4.35 -23.71
N LYS A 27 -4.01 3.61 -23.33
CA LYS A 27 -4.14 2.22 -22.87
C LYS A 27 -5.01 2.09 -21.61
N LEU A 28 -4.88 3.01 -20.64
CA LEU A 28 -5.76 3.02 -19.46
C LEU A 28 -7.22 3.25 -19.86
N LYS A 29 -7.48 4.13 -20.83
CA LYS A 29 -8.82 4.42 -21.37
C LYS A 29 -9.46 3.22 -22.05
N THR A 30 -8.71 2.55 -22.94
CA THR A 30 -9.26 1.58 -23.91
C THR A 30 -9.10 0.12 -23.53
N ARG A 31 -8.34 -0.20 -22.46
CA ARG A 31 -8.15 -1.60 -22.03
C ARG A 31 -9.49 -2.27 -21.71
N LYS A 32 -9.59 -3.53 -22.12
CA LYS A 32 -10.68 -4.44 -21.74
C LYS A 32 -10.41 -5.07 -20.37
N PRO A 33 -11.44 -5.54 -19.65
CA PRO A 33 -11.25 -6.39 -18.47
C PRO A 33 -10.35 -7.57 -18.80
N LYS A 34 -9.43 -7.92 -17.91
CA LYS A 34 -8.68 -9.18 -18.05
C LYS A 34 -9.65 -10.34 -17.82
N GLU A 35 -9.75 -11.25 -18.79
CA GLU A 35 -10.37 -12.55 -18.59
C GLU A 35 -9.62 -13.28 -17.47
N ARG A 36 -10.35 -13.90 -16.53
CA ARG A 36 -9.75 -14.77 -15.52
C ARG A 36 -9.27 -16.03 -16.24
N LYS A 37 -7.99 -16.08 -16.59
CA LYS A 37 -7.35 -17.36 -16.90
C LYS A 37 -7.38 -18.20 -15.62
N GLU A 38 -7.74 -19.48 -15.76
CA GLU A 38 -7.62 -20.46 -14.67
C GLU A 38 -6.23 -20.36 -14.05
N GLU A 39 -6.18 -20.51 -12.72
CA GLU A 39 -5.04 -20.18 -11.87
C GLU A 39 -3.76 -20.89 -12.35
N GLU A 40 -2.98 -20.22 -13.20
CA GLU A 40 -1.59 -20.58 -13.43
C GLU A 40 -0.93 -20.60 -12.05
N LYS A 41 -0.45 -21.78 -11.63
CA LYS A 41 0.20 -22.05 -10.32
C LYS A 41 1.16 -20.92 -9.99
N SER A 42 0.64 -19.92 -9.28
CA SER A 42 1.31 -18.64 -9.07
C SER A 42 2.42 -18.91 -8.09
N GLY A 43 3.66 -19.01 -8.59
CA GLY A 43 4.84 -19.05 -7.74
C GLY A 43 4.72 -17.96 -6.69
N GLY A 44 4.85 -18.34 -5.41
CA GLY A 44 4.57 -17.46 -4.28
C GLY A 44 5.22 -16.10 -4.46
N ASN A 45 4.45 -15.02 -4.26
CA ASN A 45 5.00 -13.68 -4.31
C ASN A 45 6.10 -13.54 -3.26
N TYR A 46 7.28 -13.03 -3.62
CA TYR A 46 8.44 -12.95 -2.72
C TYR A 46 8.20 -12.11 -1.46
N TRP A 47 7.10 -11.38 -1.37
CA TRP A 47 6.73 -10.54 -0.23
C TRP A 47 5.59 -11.12 0.61
N SER A 48 4.97 -12.23 0.21
CA SER A 48 3.73 -12.71 0.86
C SER A 48 3.94 -13.00 2.34
N ILE A 49 5.04 -13.68 2.68
CA ILE A 49 5.36 -14.07 4.05
C ILE A 49 5.64 -12.83 4.91
N SER A 50 6.55 -11.97 4.45
CA SER A 50 6.91 -10.73 5.14
C SER A 50 5.72 -9.78 5.31
N ASN A 51 4.95 -9.49 4.25
CA ASN A 51 3.76 -8.63 4.33
C ASN A 51 2.74 -9.15 5.36
N SER A 52 2.45 -10.45 5.37
CA SER A 52 1.50 -11.03 6.32
C SER A 52 1.98 -10.89 7.77
N THR A 53 3.29 -10.94 7.99
CA THR A 53 3.90 -10.81 9.32
C THR A 53 3.88 -9.37 9.78
N ILE A 54 4.25 -8.43 8.92
CA ILE A 54 4.15 -6.99 9.18
C ILE A 54 2.71 -6.61 9.51
N TYR A 55 1.76 -7.09 8.70
CA TYR A 55 0.32 -6.91 8.92
C TYR A 55 -0.12 -7.40 10.30
N ASN A 56 0.25 -8.63 10.67
CA ASN A 56 -0.15 -9.23 11.94
C ASN A 56 0.51 -8.55 13.14
N THR A 57 1.80 -8.19 13.01
CA THR A 57 2.54 -7.43 14.03
C THR A 57 1.81 -6.13 14.33
N PHE A 58 1.50 -5.34 13.28
CA PHE A 58 0.73 -4.13 13.47
C PHE A 58 -0.65 -4.43 14.06
N LYS A 59 -1.41 -5.38 13.50
CA LYS A 59 -2.81 -5.66 13.88
C LYS A 59 -2.95 -6.09 15.34
N TYR A 60 -2.10 -6.99 15.80
CA TYR A 60 -2.17 -7.58 17.13
C TYR A 60 -1.29 -6.86 18.15
N GLY A 61 -0.43 -5.93 17.71
CA GLY A 61 0.41 -5.14 18.61
C GLY A 61 1.49 -5.95 19.30
N LYS A 62 2.08 -6.95 18.62
CA LYS A 62 3.12 -7.81 19.18
C LYS A 62 4.28 -7.94 18.20
N ASP A 63 5.50 -7.78 18.67
CA ASP A 63 6.73 -7.93 17.88
C ASP A 63 7.17 -9.40 17.72
N GLU A 64 6.75 -10.29 18.64
CA GLU A 64 6.97 -11.74 18.65
C GLU A 64 6.63 -12.43 17.31
N TYR A 65 5.72 -11.85 16.52
CA TYR A 65 5.39 -12.35 15.18
C TYR A 65 6.60 -12.35 14.24
N TYR A 66 7.54 -11.40 14.38
CA TYR A 66 8.76 -11.37 13.60
C TYR A 66 9.70 -12.52 13.95
N ASP A 67 9.96 -12.75 15.24
CA ASP A 67 10.92 -13.77 15.67
C ASP A 67 10.50 -15.17 15.25
N LYS A 68 9.25 -15.52 15.54
CA LYS A 68 8.68 -16.80 15.11
C LYS A 68 8.72 -16.96 13.59
N LYS A 69 8.51 -15.88 12.83
CA LYS A 69 8.51 -15.97 11.38
C LYS A 69 9.92 -16.05 10.79
N ILE A 70 10.87 -15.33 11.35
CA ILE A 70 12.27 -15.38 10.93
C ILE A 70 12.80 -16.81 11.06
N GLU A 71 12.52 -17.48 12.18
CA GLU A 71 12.91 -18.86 12.40
C GLU A 71 12.27 -19.81 11.37
N ASP A 72 10.94 -19.73 11.18
CA ASP A 72 10.19 -20.53 10.19
C ASP A 72 10.73 -20.34 8.75
N VAL A 73 11.03 -19.10 8.35
CA VAL A 73 11.57 -18.84 7.00
C VAL A 73 13.02 -19.31 6.87
N LEU A 74 13.82 -19.17 7.93
CA LEU A 74 15.21 -19.64 7.95
C LEU A 74 15.29 -21.17 7.81
N GLU A 75 14.41 -21.90 8.48
CA GLU A 75 14.32 -23.36 8.35
C GLU A 75 13.96 -23.76 6.92
N ARG A 76 12.93 -23.15 6.32
CA ARG A 76 12.55 -23.40 4.92
C ARG A 76 13.65 -23.06 3.92
N TYR A 77 14.41 -22.01 4.19
CA TYR A 77 15.58 -21.62 3.40
C TYR A 77 16.68 -22.69 3.43
N LYS A 78 16.95 -23.27 4.60
CA LYS A 78 17.95 -24.35 4.77
C LYS A 78 17.49 -25.65 4.11
N ASN A 79 16.19 -25.93 4.12
CA ASN A 79 15.61 -27.20 3.68
C ASN A 79 15.19 -27.24 2.19
N THR A 80 15.46 -26.19 1.42
CA THR A 80 15.21 -26.17 -0.04
C THR A 80 16.51 -26.18 -0.81
N ASP A 81 16.55 -26.90 -1.93
CA ASP A 81 17.68 -26.86 -2.88
C ASP A 81 17.42 -25.90 -4.05
N SER A 82 16.17 -25.47 -4.22
CA SER A 82 15.76 -24.57 -5.30
C SER A 82 16.35 -23.18 -5.08
N LYS A 83 17.25 -22.74 -5.98
CA LYS A 83 17.81 -21.38 -5.97
C LYS A 83 16.71 -20.31 -5.96
N LYS A 84 15.65 -20.52 -6.73
CA LYS A 84 14.51 -19.60 -6.80
C LYS A 84 13.83 -19.43 -5.43
N ASP A 85 13.67 -20.52 -4.69
CA ASP A 85 13.04 -20.50 -3.38
C ASP A 85 14.00 -19.92 -2.33
N LYS A 86 15.30 -20.21 -2.42
CA LYS A 86 16.34 -19.55 -1.61
C LYS A 86 16.31 -18.04 -1.79
N ASP A 87 16.32 -17.54 -3.03
CA ASP A 87 16.25 -16.11 -3.32
C ASP A 87 14.95 -15.49 -2.77
N MET A 88 13.84 -16.20 -2.86
CA MET A 88 12.54 -15.76 -2.31
C MET A 88 12.57 -15.68 -0.78
N TYR A 89 13.06 -16.70 -0.10
CA TYR A 89 13.15 -16.74 1.37
C TYR A 89 14.15 -15.73 1.90
N GLN A 90 15.32 -15.58 1.25
CA GLN A 90 16.30 -14.57 1.62
C GLN A 90 15.68 -13.16 1.58
N ARG A 91 14.97 -12.82 0.50
CA ARG A 91 14.25 -11.53 0.42
C ARG A 91 13.23 -11.34 1.53
N ASN A 92 12.51 -12.39 1.94
CA ASN A 92 11.60 -12.30 3.09
C ASN A 92 12.36 -12.09 4.39
N LEU A 93 13.48 -12.79 4.61
CA LEU A 93 14.31 -12.62 5.80
C LEU A 93 14.86 -11.19 5.89
N ASP A 94 15.33 -10.64 4.78
CA ASP A 94 15.84 -9.27 4.71
C ASP A 94 14.75 -8.26 5.10
N ILE A 95 13.54 -8.40 4.54
CA ILE A 95 12.39 -7.55 4.88
C ILE A 95 12.02 -7.71 6.37
N LEU A 96 11.90 -8.94 6.86
CA LEU A 96 11.50 -9.20 8.25
C LEU A 96 12.49 -8.59 9.25
N ARG A 97 13.79 -8.73 9.00
CA ARG A 97 14.85 -8.16 9.85
C ARG A 97 14.80 -6.63 9.81
N SER A 98 14.69 -6.03 8.62
CA SER A 98 14.58 -4.58 8.47
C SER A 98 13.34 -4.03 9.19
N PHE A 99 12.20 -4.72 9.15
CA PHE A 99 11.00 -4.30 9.85
C PHE A 99 11.05 -4.49 11.36
N LYS A 100 11.85 -5.44 11.85
CA LYS A 100 12.13 -5.57 13.29
C LYS A 100 12.91 -4.34 13.80
N GLU A 101 13.87 -3.85 13.03
CA GLU A 101 14.63 -2.62 13.36
C GLU A 101 13.80 -1.34 13.20
N PHE A 102 12.95 -1.27 12.16
CA PHE A 102 12.08 -0.12 11.90
C PHE A 102 11.02 0.10 12.99
N ASP A 103 10.64 -0.96 13.70
CA ASP A 103 9.61 -0.99 14.73
C ASP A 103 8.28 -0.36 14.29
N ILE A 104 7.49 -1.14 13.54
CA ILE A 104 6.18 -0.71 13.05
C ILE A 104 5.17 -0.44 14.18
N LEU A 105 5.41 -0.91 15.42
CA LEU A 105 4.48 -0.69 16.53
C LEU A 105 4.47 0.78 16.96
N ASN A 106 5.55 1.52 16.73
CA ASN A 106 5.59 2.98 16.91
C ASN A 106 4.62 3.74 15.99
N LEU A 107 4.08 3.09 14.96
CA LEU A 107 3.10 3.68 14.04
C LEU A 107 1.66 3.34 14.43
N ARG A 108 1.46 2.53 15.47
CA ARG A 108 0.14 2.09 15.91
C ARG A 108 -0.43 3.13 16.88
N PRO A 109 -1.67 3.61 16.68
CA PRO A 109 -2.30 4.48 17.66
C PRO A 109 -2.51 3.73 18.99
N PRO A 110 -2.52 4.45 20.12
CA PRO A 110 -2.93 3.87 21.39
C PRO A 110 -4.38 3.38 21.28
N ASN A 111 -4.64 2.17 21.78
CA ASN A 111 -5.99 1.59 21.91
C ASN A 111 -6.83 1.59 20.62
N ILE A 112 -6.48 0.74 19.65
CA ILE A 112 -7.39 0.45 18.53
C ILE A 112 -8.65 -0.24 19.04
N ASN A 113 -9.79 0.40 18.82
CA ASN A 113 -11.10 -0.13 19.21
C ASN A 113 -11.53 -1.26 18.28
N LYS A 114 -11.38 -1.05 16.96
CA LYS A 114 -11.83 -2.01 15.95
C LYS A 114 -11.06 -1.87 14.64
N PHE A 115 -10.91 -3.00 13.95
CA PHE A 115 -10.50 -3.06 12.55
C PHE A 115 -11.72 -3.18 11.64
N GLU A 116 -11.79 -2.33 10.61
CA GLU A 116 -12.89 -2.32 9.65
C GLU A 116 -12.68 -3.32 8.51
N THR A 117 -13.76 -3.98 8.11
CA THR A 117 -13.76 -4.91 6.98
C THR A 117 -13.99 -4.14 5.68
N ILE A 118 -13.05 -4.30 4.73
CA ILE A 118 -13.12 -3.62 3.43
C ILE A 118 -13.80 -4.51 2.39
N HIS A 119 -15.07 -4.22 2.10
CA HIS A 119 -15.83 -4.93 1.08
C HIS A 119 -15.31 -4.65 -0.34
N LYS A 120 -15.47 -5.62 -1.26
CA LYS A 120 -14.99 -5.49 -2.65
C LYS A 120 -15.60 -4.28 -3.38
N SER A 121 -16.84 -3.92 -3.07
CA SER A 121 -17.59 -2.82 -3.68
C SER A 121 -16.96 -1.45 -3.44
N ILE A 122 -16.30 -1.24 -2.29
CA ILE A 122 -15.73 0.07 -1.92
C ILE A 122 -14.27 0.24 -2.36
N LYS A 123 -13.62 -0.81 -2.88
CA LYS A 123 -12.20 -0.77 -3.30
C LYS A 123 -11.94 0.09 -4.54
N ILE A 124 -12.97 0.64 -5.16
CA ILE A 124 -12.86 1.55 -6.30
C ILE A 124 -13.50 2.87 -5.91
N ILE A 125 -12.71 3.93 -5.90
CA ILE A 125 -13.16 5.29 -5.65
C ILE A 125 -12.99 6.15 -6.90
N THR A 126 -13.92 7.05 -7.14
CA THR A 126 -13.81 8.00 -8.26
C THR A 126 -13.09 9.25 -7.78
N ILE A 127 -11.92 9.54 -8.35
CA ILE A 127 -11.15 10.77 -8.09
C ILE A 127 -10.99 11.51 -9.41
N GLN A 128 -11.45 12.77 -9.47
CA GLN A 128 -11.47 13.59 -10.70
C GLN A 128 -12.13 12.89 -11.92
N GLY A 129 -13.14 12.04 -11.67
CA GLY A 129 -13.84 11.28 -12.71
C GLY A 129 -13.13 9.99 -13.15
N LEU A 130 -11.96 9.67 -12.59
CA LEU A 130 -11.22 8.43 -12.90
C LEU A 130 -11.48 7.37 -11.82
N PRO A 131 -11.72 6.09 -12.20
CA PRO A 131 -11.96 5.01 -11.25
C PRO A 131 -10.63 4.49 -10.69
N ILE A 132 -10.28 4.87 -9.46
CA ILE A 132 -9.03 4.50 -8.79
C ILE A 132 -9.26 3.30 -7.87
N TYR A 133 -8.48 2.23 -8.06
CA TYR A 133 -8.50 1.06 -7.21
C TYR A 133 -7.50 1.17 -6.07
N LEU A 134 -7.99 0.96 -4.85
CA LEU A 134 -7.19 0.86 -3.64
C LEU A 134 -7.68 -0.32 -2.79
N ASN A 135 -6.73 -1.04 -2.20
CA ASN A 135 -7.02 -2.06 -1.20
C ASN A 135 -6.10 -1.82 0.01
N PRO A 136 -6.53 -0.98 0.97
CA PRO A 136 -5.82 -0.83 2.22
C PRO A 136 -5.62 -2.19 2.89
N ASP A 137 -4.50 -2.37 3.57
CA ASP A 137 -4.23 -3.59 4.31
C ASP A 137 -5.01 -3.58 5.61
N LEU A 138 -4.96 -2.47 6.35
CA LEU A 138 -5.75 -2.25 7.56
C LEU A 138 -6.49 -0.92 7.48
N VAL A 139 -7.73 -0.92 7.93
CA VAL A 139 -8.49 0.28 8.31
C VAL A 139 -8.92 0.05 9.76
N PHE A 140 -8.73 1.05 10.61
CA PHE A 140 -8.99 0.92 12.03
C PHE A 140 -9.53 2.21 12.61
N ASN A 141 -10.36 2.08 13.64
CA ASN A 141 -10.83 3.21 14.42
C ASN A 141 -10.30 3.13 15.86
N PHE A 142 -10.16 4.30 16.46
CA PHE A 142 -9.65 4.50 17.82
C PHE A 142 -10.24 5.81 18.36
N GLU A 143 -10.14 6.01 19.67
CA GLU A 143 -10.65 7.21 20.34
C GLU A 143 -9.51 7.99 20.99
N GLN A 144 -9.57 9.31 20.86
CA GLN A 144 -8.65 10.24 21.50
C GLN A 144 -9.41 11.52 21.86
N GLU A 145 -9.34 11.93 23.13
CA GLU A 145 -9.97 13.18 23.62
C GLU A 145 -11.44 13.30 23.17
N GLU A 146 -12.25 12.27 23.47
CA GLU A 146 -13.68 12.14 23.13
C GLU A 146 -14.02 12.08 21.63
N ASN A 147 -13.02 12.15 20.75
CA ASN A 147 -13.22 12.10 19.31
C ASN A 147 -12.96 10.69 18.76
N LYS A 148 -13.84 10.24 17.87
CA LYS A 148 -13.67 9.01 17.10
C LYS A 148 -12.83 9.29 15.86
N PHE A 149 -11.70 8.61 15.77
CA PHE A 149 -10.78 8.73 14.65
C PHE A 149 -10.78 7.47 13.79
N ILE A 150 -10.44 7.65 12.52
CA ILE A 150 -10.15 6.57 11.59
C ILE A 150 -8.77 6.75 10.97
N GLY A 151 -8.02 5.66 10.93
CA GLY A 151 -6.73 5.54 10.27
C GLY A 151 -6.70 4.34 9.32
N ALA A 152 -5.65 4.28 8.52
CA ALA A 152 -5.39 3.14 7.66
C ALA A 152 -3.89 2.95 7.40
N LEU A 153 -3.54 1.69 7.18
CA LEU A 153 -2.21 1.24 6.80
C LEU A 153 -2.28 0.62 5.40
N LEU A 154 -1.37 1.03 4.53
CA LEU A 154 -1.17 0.42 3.22
C LEU A 154 0.29 -0.04 3.07
N LEU A 155 0.47 -1.34 2.96
CA LEU A 155 1.74 -2.01 2.69
C LEU A 155 1.94 -2.13 1.18
N VAL A 156 3.00 -1.53 0.65
CA VAL A 156 3.22 -1.41 -0.79
C VAL A 156 4.47 -2.19 -1.23
N PRO A 157 4.35 -3.50 -1.52
CA PRO A 157 5.49 -4.30 -1.95
C PRO A 157 5.89 -3.99 -3.40
N LYS A 158 7.18 -3.75 -3.63
CA LYS A 158 7.81 -3.65 -4.95
C LYS A 158 9.33 -3.86 -4.82
N LEU A 159 9.94 -4.56 -5.79
CA LEU A 159 11.39 -4.73 -5.82
C LEU A 159 12.06 -3.37 -5.98
N HIS A 160 13.11 -3.13 -5.20
CA HIS A 160 13.80 -1.83 -5.09
C HIS A 160 12.91 -0.69 -4.58
N GLY A 161 11.72 -1.03 -4.10
CA GLY A 161 10.81 -0.12 -3.45
C GLY A 161 10.29 1.05 -4.27
N PHE A 162 9.86 2.09 -3.56
CA PHE A 162 9.30 3.33 -4.08
C PHE A 162 10.05 4.53 -3.53
N THR A 163 10.09 5.61 -4.30
CA THR A 163 10.56 6.89 -3.76
C THR A 163 9.56 7.46 -2.76
N LYS A 164 9.99 8.35 -1.86
CA LYS A 164 9.07 9.05 -0.94
C LYS A 164 7.95 9.80 -1.69
N ALA A 165 8.27 10.37 -2.86
CA ALA A 165 7.29 11.02 -3.73
C ALA A 165 6.26 10.04 -4.29
N ASP A 166 6.69 8.84 -4.73
CA ASP A 166 5.77 7.80 -5.20
C ASP A 166 4.86 7.31 -4.06
N LEU A 167 5.42 7.09 -2.86
CA LEU A 167 4.64 6.75 -1.66
C LEU A 167 3.63 7.83 -1.31
N GLY A 168 3.94 9.10 -1.55
CA GLY A 168 3.01 10.21 -1.39
C GLY A 168 1.71 9.99 -2.17
N ILE A 169 1.78 9.51 -3.41
CA ILE A 169 0.58 9.22 -4.22
C ILE A 169 -0.27 8.11 -3.58
N PHE A 170 0.35 7.07 -3.03
CA PHE A 170 -0.37 6.02 -2.29
C PHE A 170 -1.10 6.58 -1.08
N CYS A 171 -0.43 7.43 -0.31
CA CYS A 171 -0.98 8.05 0.88
C CYS A 171 -2.12 9.03 0.54
N GLU A 172 -2.00 9.84 -0.51
CA GLU A 172 -3.07 10.74 -0.97
C GLU A 172 -4.32 9.97 -1.43
N VAL A 173 -4.15 8.84 -2.13
CA VAL A 173 -5.27 7.97 -2.52
C VAL A 173 -5.89 7.31 -1.28
N LEU A 174 -5.08 6.89 -0.31
CA LEU A 174 -5.56 6.32 0.96
C LEU A 174 -6.39 7.33 1.77
N TYR A 175 -5.92 8.57 1.86
CA TYR A 175 -6.67 9.65 2.50
C TYR A 175 -8.00 9.93 1.78
N SER A 176 -7.97 9.96 0.45
CA SER A 176 -9.19 10.14 -0.37
C SER A 176 -10.19 8.98 -0.17
N PHE A 177 -9.69 7.76 -0.04
CA PHE A 177 -10.49 6.57 0.27
C PHE A 177 -11.16 6.70 1.64
N LEU A 178 -10.40 7.05 2.68
CA LEU A 178 -10.95 7.24 4.03
C LEU A 178 -11.98 8.37 4.05
N THR A 179 -11.69 9.48 3.38
CA THR A 179 -12.63 10.60 3.25
C THR A 179 -13.93 10.17 2.59
N LYS A 180 -13.85 9.43 1.49
CA LYS A 180 -15.06 9.04 0.75
C LYS A 180 -15.97 8.10 1.55
N HIS A 181 -15.41 7.24 2.38
CA HIS A 181 -16.15 6.12 2.98
C HIS A 181 -16.40 6.26 4.48
N TYR A 182 -15.66 7.08 5.20
CA TYR A 182 -15.68 7.11 6.66
C TYR A 182 -15.77 8.51 7.27
N SER A 183 -15.67 9.60 6.49
CA SER A 183 -15.68 10.96 7.05
C SER A 183 -16.99 11.38 7.70
N ASN A 184 -18.09 10.67 7.43
CA ASN A 184 -19.39 10.96 8.02
C ASN A 184 -19.44 10.55 9.51
N ASP A 185 -18.71 9.49 9.87
CA ASP A 185 -18.77 8.89 11.20
C ASP A 185 -17.48 9.11 12.01
N PHE A 186 -16.37 9.44 11.34
CA PHE A 186 -15.04 9.53 11.95
C PHE A 186 -14.27 10.75 11.48
N LYS A 187 -13.44 11.31 12.36
CA LYS A 187 -12.37 12.22 11.99
C LYS A 187 -11.20 11.42 11.40
N ILE A 188 -10.72 11.82 10.23
CA ILE A 188 -9.58 11.12 9.61
C ILE A 188 -8.30 11.56 10.32
N SER A 189 -7.56 10.61 10.89
CA SER A 189 -6.22 10.90 11.41
C SER A 189 -5.23 10.96 10.26
N LYS A 190 -4.68 12.16 10.03
CA LYS A 190 -3.64 12.39 9.01
C LYS A 190 -2.33 11.67 9.37
N GLU A 191 -2.04 11.56 10.66
CA GLU A 191 -0.88 10.85 11.19
C GLU A 191 -0.98 9.34 10.93
N TYR A 192 -2.15 8.76 11.20
CA TYR A 192 -2.40 7.32 11.01
C TYR A 192 -2.99 6.97 9.63
N CYS A 193 -2.78 7.82 8.62
CA CYS A 193 -3.03 7.53 7.22
C CYS A 193 -1.68 7.25 6.53
N ILE A 194 -1.22 5.99 6.60
CA ILE A 194 0.18 5.64 6.36
C ILE A 194 0.32 4.71 5.16
N ALA A 195 1.21 5.06 4.25
CA ALA A 195 1.71 4.16 3.21
C ALA A 195 3.16 3.74 3.55
N ILE A 196 3.44 2.44 3.49
CA ILE A 196 4.74 1.86 3.81
C ILE A 196 5.27 1.10 2.60
N ASP A 197 6.49 1.43 2.17
CA ASP A 197 7.27 0.60 1.28
C ASP A 197 7.86 -0.57 2.07
N THR A 198 7.36 -1.77 1.80
CA THR A 198 7.80 -2.96 2.53
C THR A 198 9.17 -3.47 2.11
N PHE A 199 9.74 -3.00 1.00
CA PHE A 199 11.08 -3.39 0.60
C PHE A 199 12.16 -2.59 1.34
N ASN A 200 11.96 -1.29 1.47
CA ASN A 200 12.93 -0.37 2.09
C ASN A 200 12.63 -0.03 3.55
N ALA A 201 11.59 -0.61 4.15
CA ALA A 201 11.07 -0.24 5.47
C ALA A 201 10.94 1.29 5.64
N SER A 202 10.37 1.96 4.64
CA SER A 202 10.17 3.40 4.65
C SER A 202 8.69 3.76 4.64
N LYS A 203 8.32 4.86 5.30
CA LYS A 203 6.92 5.30 5.43
C LYS A 203 6.71 6.72 4.92
N ILE A 204 5.45 7.02 4.63
CA ILE A 204 4.93 8.38 4.62
C ILE A 204 3.52 8.37 5.21
N SER A 205 3.24 9.34 6.08
CA SER A 205 1.89 9.65 6.55
C SER A 205 1.30 10.81 5.75
N TYR A 206 -0.02 10.97 5.82
CA TYR A 206 -0.66 12.11 5.16
C TYR A 206 -0.26 13.43 5.85
N LEU A 207 0.01 13.37 7.16
CA LEU A 207 0.56 14.49 7.91
C LEU A 207 1.88 14.99 7.31
N ASP A 208 2.82 14.09 7.02
CA ASP A 208 4.12 14.43 6.41
C ASP A 208 3.96 15.23 5.11
N ILE A 209 2.99 14.83 4.27
CA ILE A 209 2.70 15.51 2.99
C ILE A 209 2.18 16.93 3.23
N THR A 210 1.27 17.08 4.21
CA THR A 210 0.67 18.39 4.51
C THR A 210 1.65 19.36 5.17
N ILE A 211 2.55 18.87 6.02
CA ILE A 211 3.59 19.69 6.68
C ILE A 211 4.60 20.21 5.65
N GLU A 212 5.04 19.37 4.71
CA GLU A 212 5.99 19.76 3.67
C GLU A 212 5.39 20.79 2.68
N LYS A 213 4.08 21.11 2.77
CA LYS A 213 3.33 22.02 1.88
C LYS A 213 3.56 21.75 0.40
N LYS A 214 3.85 20.49 0.04
CA LYS A 214 4.11 20.11 -1.34
C LYS A 214 2.81 20.04 -2.13
N PRO A 215 2.81 20.47 -3.40
CA PRO A 215 1.67 20.28 -4.28
C PRO A 215 1.31 18.80 -4.40
N SER A 216 0.01 18.51 -4.47
CA SER A 216 -0.51 17.15 -4.61
C SER A 216 0.00 16.49 -5.90
N LEU A 217 0.80 15.44 -5.75
CA LEU A 217 1.30 14.66 -6.90
C LEU A 217 0.19 13.81 -7.50
N LEU A 218 -0.75 13.33 -6.69
CA LEU A 218 -1.94 12.65 -7.16
C LEU A 218 -2.76 13.53 -8.10
N ASN A 219 -3.13 14.74 -7.67
CA ASN A 219 -3.97 15.63 -8.48
C ASN A 219 -3.29 16.02 -9.80
N ALA A 220 -2.00 16.36 -9.75
CA ALA A 220 -1.23 16.66 -10.96
C ALA A 220 -1.21 15.46 -11.93
N THR A 221 -1.02 14.25 -11.40
CA THR A 221 -0.99 13.01 -12.19
C THR A 221 -2.35 12.70 -12.83
N LEU A 222 -3.45 12.84 -12.08
CA LEU A 222 -4.80 12.57 -12.59
C LEU A 222 -5.20 13.59 -13.66
N LEU A 223 -4.88 14.87 -13.46
CA LEU A 223 -5.14 15.93 -14.44
C LEU A 223 -4.37 15.68 -15.74
N GLU A 224 -3.08 15.30 -15.65
CA GLU A 224 -2.27 14.98 -16.83
C GLU A 224 -2.85 13.77 -17.59
N ILE A 225 -3.25 12.71 -16.89
CA ILE A 225 -3.92 11.55 -17.52
C ILE A 225 -5.19 11.99 -18.24
N LYS A 226 -6.04 12.80 -17.59
CA LYS A 226 -7.30 13.27 -18.17
C LYS A 226 -7.08 14.12 -19.42
N ASN A 227 -6.05 14.97 -19.44
CA ASN A 227 -5.72 15.81 -20.59
C ASN A 227 -5.16 15.03 -21.78
N LEU A 228 -4.66 13.81 -21.57
CA LEU A 228 -4.12 12.94 -22.62
C LEU A 228 -5.13 11.92 -23.18
N ILE A 229 -6.35 11.88 -22.62
CA ILE A 229 -7.40 10.88 -22.89
C ILE A 229 -8.51 11.46 -23.75
#